data_AF-A0A3D1PEY3-F1
#
_entry.id   AF-A0A3D1PEY3-F1
#
_cell.length_a   1.000
_cell.length_b   1.000
_cell.length_c   1.000
_cell.angle_alpha   90.00
_cell.angle_beta   90.00
_cell.angle_gamma   90.00
#
_symmetry.space_group_name_H-M   'P 1'
#
loop_
_entity.id
_entity.type
_entity.pdbx_description
1 polymer ?
#
loop_
_entity_poly.entity_id
_entity_poly.type
_entity_poly.pdbx_seq_one_letter_code
_entity_poly.pdbx_strand_id
1 'polypeptide(L)'
;IFLDAVGTLFGVKGSVGEVYAEIAQRFGVTVASKDLNKAFFQSFKTSLPPIFPNSKTEEIPKYEFEWWHSIALRSFQQVGVL
;
A
#
# COMPACT_ATOMS: atom_id res chain seq x y z
N ILE A 1 28.44 -2.41 4.92
CA ILE A 1 27.70 -1.46 4.05
C ILE A 1 26.22 -1.72 4.28
N PHE A 2 25.40 -0.69 4.50
CA PHE A 2 23.94 -0.80 4.59
C PHE A 2 23.34 -0.38 3.24
N LEU A 3 22.40 -1.17 2.71
CA LEU A 3 21.73 -0.92 1.44
C LEU A 3 20.22 -0.84 1.68
N ASP A 4 19.57 0.11 1.02
CA ASP A 4 18.11 0.12 0.91
C ASP A 4 17.63 -1.09 0.09
N ALA A 5 16.39 -1.53 0.29
CA ALA A 5 15.88 -2.74 -0.34
C ALA A 5 15.16 -2.47 -1.67
N VAL A 6 14.04 -1.73 -1.63
CA VAL A 6 13.16 -1.54 -2.80
C VAL A 6 13.73 -0.48 -3.74
N GLY A 7 13.94 -0.82 -5.00
CA GLY A 7 14.57 0.06 -5.98
C GLY A 7 16.09 0.04 -5.96
N THR A 8 16.70 -0.71 -5.03
CA THR A 8 18.15 -0.95 -4.96
C THR A 8 18.46 -2.43 -5.12
N LEU A 9 17.91 -3.30 -4.27
CA LEU A 9 18.12 -4.75 -4.28
C LEU A 9 17.06 -5.49 -5.09
N PHE A 10 15.81 -5.05 -5.03
CA PHE A 10 14.71 -5.66 -5.78
C PHE A 10 13.61 -4.64 -6.10
N GLY A 11 12.72 -5.00 -7.03
CA GLY A 11 11.58 -4.18 -7.44
C GLY A 11 10.29 -4.97 -7.44
N VAL A 12 9.16 -4.26 -7.56
CA VAL A 12 7.85 -4.88 -7.77
C VAL A 12 7.79 -5.43 -9.19
N LYS A 13 7.32 -6.67 -9.36
CA LYS A 13 7.03 -7.23 -10.68
C LYS A 13 5.73 -6.61 -11.20
N GLY A 14 5.84 -5.71 -12.17
CA GLY A 14 4.74 -4.85 -12.58
C GLY A 14 4.60 -3.64 -11.64
N SER A 15 3.39 -3.35 -11.19
CA SER A 15 3.08 -2.23 -10.32
C SER A 15 2.08 -2.61 -9.23
N VAL A 16 2.02 -1.82 -8.16
CA VAL A 16 1.06 -2.05 -7.07
C VAL A 16 -0.38 -2.00 -7.59
N GLY A 17 -0.67 -1.05 -8.48
CA GLY A 17 -2.00 -0.94 -9.08
C GLY A 17 -2.38 -2.13 -9.97
N GLU A 18 -1.44 -2.78 -10.65
CA GLU A 18 -1.71 -4.01 -11.41
C GLU A 18 -2.06 -5.17 -10.49
N VAL A 19 -1.26 -5.39 -9.44
CA VAL A 19 -1.52 -6.44 -8.44
C VAL A 19 -2.86 -6.19 -7.74
N TYR A 20 -3.13 -4.95 -7.34
CA TYR A 20 -4.38 -4.61 -6.67
C TYR A 20 -5.60 -4.74 -7.59
N ALA A 21 -5.49 -4.32 -8.85
CA ALA A 21 -6.58 -4.47 -9.82
C ALA A 21 -6.88 -5.95 -10.12
N GLU A 22 -5.84 -6.79 -10.24
CA GLU A 22 -6.00 -8.24 -10.44
C GLU A 22 -6.73 -8.90 -9.25
N ILE A 23 -6.35 -8.53 -8.02
CA ILE A 23 -7.01 -9.03 -6.81
C ILE A 23 -8.45 -8.52 -6.75
N ALA A 24 -8.67 -7.22 -6.96
CA ALA A 24 -9.99 -6.58 -6.90
C ALA A 24 -10.98 -7.18 -7.91
N GLN A 25 -10.51 -7.55 -9.09
CA GLN A 25 -11.32 -8.21 -10.12
C GLN A 25 -11.92 -9.53 -9.63
N ARG A 26 -11.20 -10.28 -8.79
CA ARG A 26 -11.69 -11.54 -8.19
C ARG A 26 -12.88 -11.30 -7.24
N PHE A 27 -13.05 -10.07 -6.77
CA PHE A 27 -14.17 -9.62 -5.94
C PHE A 27 -15.21 -8.79 -6.73
N GLY A 28 -15.13 -8.77 -8.06
CA GLY A 28 -16.09 -8.07 -8.92
C GLY A 28 -15.84 -6.56 -9.07
N VAL A 29 -14.72 -6.04 -8.57
CA VAL A 29 -14.36 -4.62 -8.71
C VAL A 29 -13.44 -4.43 -9.91
N THR A 30 -13.90 -3.68 -10.92
CA THR A 30 -13.09 -3.32 -12.09
C THR A 30 -12.56 -1.91 -11.94
N VAL A 31 -11.25 -1.74 -11.98
CA VAL A 31 -10.57 -0.44 -11.81
C VAL A 31 -9.33 -0.37 -12.68
N ALA A 32 -9.02 0.81 -13.22
CA ALA A 32 -7.82 1.01 -14.02
C ALA A 32 -6.57 0.93 -13.13
N SER A 33 -5.69 -0.03 -13.42
CA SER A 33 -4.46 -0.26 -12.66
C SER A 33 -3.56 0.97 -12.58
N LYS A 34 -3.51 1.79 -13.65
CA LYS A 34 -2.74 3.05 -13.69
C LYS A 34 -3.23 4.07 -12.67
N ASP A 35 -4.55 4.25 -12.57
CA ASP A 35 -5.15 5.20 -11.64
C ASP A 35 -4.98 4.73 -10.20
N LEU A 36 -5.19 3.43 -9.97
CA LEU A 36 -4.98 2.83 -8.66
C LEU A 36 -3.51 2.89 -8.21
N ASN A 37 -2.55 2.71 -9.13
CA ASN A 37 -1.13 2.85 -8.84
C ASN A 37 -0.78 4.30 -8.46
N LYS A 38 -1.33 5.29 -9.18
CA LYS A 38 -1.15 6.71 -8.86
C LYS A 38 -1.73 7.05 -7.49
N ALA A 39 -2.94 6.57 -7.20
CA ALA A 39 -3.61 6.76 -5.91
C ALA A 39 -2.84 6.10 -4.77
N PHE A 40 -2.24 4.93 -4.99
CA PHE A 40 -1.35 4.29 -4.02
C PHE A 40 -0.15 5.16 -3.67
N PHE A 41 0.60 5.66 -4.67
CA PHE A 41 1.76 6.52 -4.39
C PHE A 41 1.37 7.82 -3.68
N GLN A 42 0.22 8.40 -4.03
CA GLN A 42 -0.30 9.59 -3.34
C GLN A 42 -0.68 9.28 -1.89
N SER A 43 -1.39 8.19 -1.65
CA SER A 43 -1.81 7.74 -0.32
C SER A 43 -0.61 7.38 0.56
N PHE A 44 0.38 6.69 0.00
CA PHE A 44 1.63 6.33 0.67
C PHE A 44 2.43 7.58 1.05
N LYS A 45 2.65 8.49 0.09
CA LYS A 45 3.43 9.73 0.32
C LYS A 45 2.78 10.67 1.35
N THR A 46 1.45 10.64 1.47
CA THR A 46 0.69 11.50 2.41
C THR A 46 0.40 10.82 3.74
N SER A 47 0.74 9.54 3.90
CA SER A 47 0.60 8.84 5.17
C SER A 47 1.62 9.32 6.20
N LEU A 48 1.24 9.30 7.47
CA LEU A 48 2.20 9.52 8.55
C LEU A 48 3.23 8.39 8.55
N PRO A 49 4.50 8.64 8.90
CA PRO A 49 5.47 7.55 9.03
C PRO A 49 4.96 6.45 9.99
N PRO A 50 5.20 5.15 9.71
CA PRO A 50 4.77 4.05 10.56
C PRO A 50 5.67 3.94 11.80
N ILE A 51 5.60 4.96 12.66
CA ILE A 51 6.30 5.00 13.95
C ILE A 51 5.28 4.79 15.06
N PHE A 52 5.58 3.85 15.97
CA PHE A 52 4.65 3.43 17.03
C PHE A 52 5.29 3.63 18.41
N PRO A 53 5.43 4.90 18.86
CA PRO A 53 6.04 5.19 20.14
C PRO A 53 5.18 4.63 21.29
N ASN A 54 5.85 4.12 22.32
CA ASN A 54 5.23 3.53 23.54
C ASN A 54 4.40 2.26 23.31
N SER A 55 4.45 1.67 22.12
CA SER A 55 3.85 0.36 21.83
C SER A 55 4.72 -0.79 22.34
N LYS A 56 4.10 -1.89 22.77
CA LYS A 56 4.85 -3.13 23.03
C LYS A 56 5.31 -3.74 21.72
N THR A 57 6.48 -4.38 21.71
CA THR A 57 7.03 -5.04 20.51
C THR A 57 6.04 -6.04 19.89
N GLU A 58 5.27 -6.73 20.72
CA GLU A 58 4.23 -7.69 20.30
C GLU A 58 3.09 -7.04 19.51
N GLU A 59 2.84 -5.74 19.71
CA GLU A 59 1.75 -4.99 19.08
C GLU A 59 2.18 -4.36 17.74
N ILE A 60 3.50 -4.17 17.54
CA ILE A 60 4.05 -3.53 16.34
C ILE A 60 3.54 -4.18 15.04
N PRO A 61 3.54 -5.52 14.87
CA PRO A 61 3.06 -6.13 13.63
C PRO A 61 1.59 -5.81 13.32
N LYS A 62 0.75 -5.69 14.36
CA LYS A 62 -0.65 -5.30 14.21
C LYS A 62 -0.75 -3.84 13.74
N TYR A 63 0.03 -2.93 14.33
CA TYR A 63 -0.01 -1.52 13.93
C TYR A 63 0.56 -1.28 12.53
N GLU A 64 1.60 -2.00 12.15
CA GLU A 64 2.11 -2.01 10.77
C GLU A 64 1.05 -2.48 9.78
N PHE A 65 0.33 -3.56 10.12
CA PHE A 65 -0.77 -4.06 9.30
C PHE A 65 -1.87 -3.00 9.13
N GLU A 66 -2.34 -2.40 10.22
CA GLU A 66 -3.39 -1.37 10.17
C GLU A 66 -2.94 -0.14 9.37
N TRP A 67 -1.66 0.23 9.50
CA TRP A 67 -1.08 1.32 8.72
C TRP A 67 -1.12 1.03 7.22
N TRP A 68 -0.64 -0.14 6.79
CA TRP A 68 -0.70 -0.57 5.39
C TRP A 68 -2.14 -0.71 4.88
N HIS A 69 -3.03 -1.27 5.71
CA HIS A 69 -4.44 -1.40 5.39
C HIS A 69 -5.09 -0.03 5.14
N SER A 70 -4.76 0.98 5.95
CA SER A 70 -5.26 2.34 5.76
C SER A 70 -4.83 2.96 4.42
N ILE A 71 -3.61 2.68 3.98
CA ILE A 71 -3.08 3.17 2.69
C ILE A 71 -3.76 2.48 1.53
N ALA A 72 -3.93 1.15 1.61
CA ALA A 72 -4.66 0.39 0.60
C ALA A 72 -6.10 0.91 0.49
N LEU A 73 -6.80 1.07 1.62
CA LEU A 73 -8.17 1.60 1.68
C LEU A 73 -8.27 2.98 1.00
N ARG A 74 -7.39 3.93 1.34
CA ARG A 74 -7.37 5.27 0.74
C ARG A 74 -7.10 5.22 -0.76
N SER A 75 -6.27 4.30 -1.22
CA SER A 75 -5.97 4.13 -2.65
C SER A 75 -7.22 3.78 -3.45
N PHE A 76 -8.03 2.85 -2.94
CA PHE A 76 -9.30 2.47 -3.58
C PHE A 76 -10.39 3.55 -3.42
N GLN A 77 -10.44 4.27 -2.29
CA GLN A 77 -11.36 5.40 -2.11
C GLN A 77 -11.09 6.54 -3.12
N GLN A 78 -9.81 6.86 -3.36
CA GLN A 78 -9.43 7.93 -4.28
C GLN A 78 -9.83 7.67 -5.74
N VAL A 79 -10.02 6.41 -6.12
CA VAL A 79 -10.47 6.02 -7.47
C VAL A 79 -11.97 5.67 -7.52
N GLY A 80 -12.70 5.86 -6.42
CA GLY A 80 -14.16 5.80 -6.37
C GLY A 80 -14.77 4.40 -6.47
N VAL A 81 -14.08 3.38 -5.96
CA VAL A 81 -14.53 1.97 -6.02
C VAL A 81 -14.76 1.32 -4.66
N LEU A 82 -14.93 2.14 -3.62
CA LEU A 82 -15.32 1.77 -2.25
C LEU A 82 -16.51 2.60 -1.78
#